data_AF-A0AAE0G448-F1
#
_entry.id   AF-A0AAE0G448-F1
#
_cell.length_a   1.000
_cell.length_b   1.000
_cell.length_c   1.000
_cell.angle_alpha   90.00
_cell.angle_beta   90.00
_cell.angle_gamma   90.00
#
_symmetry.space_group_name_H-M   'P 1'
#
loop_
_entity.id
_entity.type
_entity.pdbx_description
1 polymer ?
#
loop_
_entity_poly.entity_id
_entity_poly.type
_entity_poly.pdbx_seq_one_letter_code
_entity_poly.pdbx_strand_id
1 'polypeptide(L)'
;MLKPVALSLSLLFLGLAIFWPAVEEGMKGCPAGFKSGQIPSWHAPVQGHSQEATSKFIFKEGTIWTGSADEPKYAEAFGVDEFGRIVSVGSLDEVSDTASDDACFIGLEGAFVVPGFTDSHVHLLL
;
A
#
# COMPACT_ATOMS: atom_id res chain seq x y z
N MET A 1 -24.16 -24.01 48.70
CA MET A 1 -24.76 -24.24 47.35
C MET A 1 -24.07 -23.42 46.24
N LEU A 2 -22.76 -23.14 46.30
CA LEU A 2 -22.04 -22.32 45.30
C LEU A 2 -21.15 -23.10 44.31
N LYS A 3 -20.87 -24.38 44.59
CA LYS A 3 -19.89 -25.19 43.82
C LYS A 3 -20.32 -25.63 42.41
N PRO A 4 -21.61 -25.87 42.07
CA PRO A 4 -21.96 -26.33 40.73
C PRO A 4 -21.96 -25.20 39.68
N VAL A 5 -22.19 -23.94 40.11
CA VAL A 5 -22.22 -22.78 39.21
C VAL A 5 -20.82 -22.41 38.73
N ALA A 6 -19.81 -22.47 39.60
CA ALA A 6 -18.43 -22.16 39.25
C ALA A 6 -17.81 -23.17 38.25
N LEU A 7 -18.20 -24.46 38.35
CA LEU A 7 -17.75 -25.50 37.43
C LEU A 7 -18.39 -25.35 36.05
N SER A 8 -19.68 -24.97 36.01
CA SER A 8 -20.41 -24.73 34.76
C SER A 8 -19.87 -23.51 34.01
N LEU A 9 -19.53 -22.43 34.73
CA LEU A 9 -18.91 -21.24 34.13
C LEU A 9 -17.53 -21.54 33.56
N SER A 10 -16.69 -22.29 34.29
CA SER A 10 -15.32 -22.62 33.84
C SER A 10 -15.30 -23.49 32.58
N LEU A 11 -16.23 -24.45 32.47
CA LEU A 11 -16.38 -25.28 31.27
C LEU A 11 -16.92 -24.49 30.07
N LEU A 12 -17.78 -23.49 30.32
CA LEU A 12 -18.25 -22.56 29.30
C LEU A 12 -17.12 -21.69 28.73
N PHE A 13 -16.22 -21.16 29.57
CA PHE A 13 -15.07 -20.38 29.10
C PHE A 13 -14.01 -21.24 28.39
N LEU A 14 -13.80 -22.48 28.84
CA LEU A 14 -12.88 -23.41 28.17
C LEU A 14 -13.45 -23.87 26.81
N GLY A 15 -14.77 -24.11 26.72
CA GLY A 15 -15.46 -24.39 25.47
C GLY A 15 -15.43 -23.21 24.49
N LEU A 16 -15.59 -21.98 24.98
CA LEU A 16 -15.44 -20.77 24.17
C LEU A 16 -14.01 -20.55 23.67
N ALA A 17 -12.98 -21.00 24.39
CA ALA A 17 -11.59 -20.92 23.94
C ALA A 17 -11.21 -22.03 22.94
N ILE A 18 -11.81 -23.23 23.06
CA ILE A 18 -11.55 -24.37 22.16
C ILE A 18 -12.38 -24.28 20.87
N PHE A 19 -13.59 -23.69 20.94
CA PHE A 19 -14.51 -23.49 19.81
C PHE A 19 -14.60 -22.04 19.35
N TRP A 20 -13.76 -21.13 19.90
CA TRP A 20 -13.51 -19.85 19.24
C TRP A 20 -13.04 -20.21 17.83
N PRO A 21 -13.70 -19.73 16.77
CA PRO A 21 -13.10 -19.90 15.45
C PRO A 21 -11.73 -19.26 15.57
N ALA A 22 -10.68 -20.03 15.31
CA ALA A 22 -9.37 -19.45 15.06
C ALA A 22 -9.56 -18.46 13.90
N VAL A 23 -9.81 -17.19 14.22
CA VAL A 23 -9.73 -16.05 13.29
C VAL A 23 -8.24 -15.78 13.07
N GLU A 24 -7.48 -16.83 12.80
CA GLU A 24 -6.09 -16.75 12.36
C GLU A 24 -5.97 -17.17 10.89
N GLU A 25 -6.89 -17.98 10.36
CA GLU A 25 -6.85 -18.35 8.93
C GLU A 25 -7.62 -17.41 8.00
N GLY A 26 -8.45 -16.51 8.55
CA GLY A 26 -9.20 -15.51 7.77
C GLY A 26 -8.45 -14.21 7.47
N MET A 27 -7.27 -13.99 8.06
CA MET A 27 -6.50 -12.74 7.90
C MET A 27 -5.37 -12.85 6.88
N LYS A 28 -5.35 -13.90 6.04
CA LYS A 28 -4.48 -13.94 4.84
C LYS A 28 -4.98 -13.02 3.70
N GLY A 29 -5.97 -12.18 3.97
CA GLY A 29 -6.54 -11.23 3.01
C GLY A 29 -6.92 -9.91 3.67
N CYS A 30 -7.09 -8.88 2.86
CA CYS A 30 -7.47 -7.54 3.32
C CYS A 30 -8.75 -7.61 4.17
N PRO A 31 -8.79 -7.03 5.39
CA PRO A 31 -9.97 -7.06 6.26
C PRO A 31 -11.23 -6.44 5.64
N ALA A 32 -11.05 -5.55 4.67
CA ALA A 32 -12.14 -4.97 3.88
C ALA A 32 -12.60 -5.88 2.71
N GLY A 33 -12.14 -7.13 2.65
CA GLY A 33 -12.56 -8.13 1.68
C GLY A 33 -11.99 -7.96 0.28
N PHE A 34 -11.05 -7.03 0.08
CA PHE A 34 -10.39 -6.86 -1.21
C PHE A 34 -9.50 -8.06 -1.54
N LYS A 35 -9.74 -8.67 -2.69
CA LYS A 35 -8.85 -9.65 -3.30
C LYS A 35 -7.94 -8.92 -4.27
N SER A 36 -6.66 -9.30 -4.34
CA SER A 36 -5.75 -8.77 -5.35
C SER A 36 -6.38 -8.90 -6.74
N GLY A 37 -6.48 -7.79 -7.48
CA GLY A 37 -7.07 -7.73 -8.81
C GLY A 37 -8.59 -7.61 -8.89
N GLN A 38 -9.34 -7.50 -7.77
CA GLN A 38 -10.79 -7.26 -7.80
C GLN A 38 -11.15 -5.93 -7.12
N ILE A 39 -11.53 -4.95 -7.95
CA ILE A 39 -12.14 -3.70 -7.48
C ILE A 39 -13.66 -3.94 -7.31
N PRO A 40 -14.28 -3.59 -6.17
CA PRO A 40 -15.72 -3.73 -5.97
C PRO A 40 -16.53 -2.94 -7.01
N SER A 41 -17.67 -3.49 -7.43
CA SER A 41 -18.56 -2.93 -8.46
C SER A 41 -19.11 -1.53 -8.18
N TRP A 42 -18.97 -1.02 -6.95
CA TRP A 42 -19.36 0.34 -6.55
C TRP A 42 -18.30 1.39 -6.89
N HIS A 43 -17.09 0.97 -7.25
CA HIS A 43 -16.11 1.86 -7.84
C HIS A 43 -16.43 1.96 -9.33
N ALA A 44 -16.29 3.18 -9.89
CA ALA A 44 -16.31 3.34 -11.33
C ALA A 44 -15.29 2.35 -11.95
N PRO A 45 -15.63 1.64 -13.03
CA PRO A 45 -14.65 0.82 -13.72
C PRO A 45 -13.46 1.72 -14.02
N VAL A 46 -12.28 1.32 -13.52
CA VAL A 46 -11.03 1.94 -13.95
C VAL A 46 -10.93 1.61 -15.43
N GLN A 47 -11.41 2.51 -16.28
CA GLN A 47 -11.01 2.52 -17.68
C GLN A 47 -9.56 2.93 -17.66
N GLY A 48 -8.69 1.94 -17.44
CA GLY A 48 -7.28 2.08 -17.73
C GLY A 48 -7.21 2.39 -19.22
N HIS A 49 -7.12 3.66 -19.57
CA HIS A 49 -6.52 4.02 -20.83
C HIS A 49 -5.11 3.45 -20.74
N SER A 50 -4.86 2.31 -21.40
CA SER A 50 -3.52 1.82 -21.67
C SER A 50 -2.87 2.76 -22.69
N GLN A 51 -2.84 4.06 -22.39
CA GLN A 51 -1.76 4.88 -22.86
C GLN A 51 -0.56 4.42 -22.07
N GLU A 52 0.47 4.01 -22.80
CA GLU A 52 1.81 3.79 -22.27
C GLU A 52 2.18 5.05 -21.49
N ALA A 53 2.06 4.98 -20.16
CA ALA A 53 2.13 6.16 -19.31
C ALA A 53 3.59 6.61 -19.28
N THR A 54 3.87 7.73 -19.94
CA THR A 54 5.22 8.27 -20.05
C THR A 54 5.53 9.20 -18.88
N SER A 55 6.78 9.17 -18.43
CA SER A 55 7.32 10.01 -17.38
C SER A 55 7.66 11.38 -17.94
N LYS A 56 6.92 12.40 -17.52
CA LYS A 56 7.21 13.80 -17.82
C LYS A 56 8.31 14.37 -16.92
N PHE A 57 8.38 13.90 -15.67
CA PHE A 57 9.38 14.28 -14.69
C PHE A 57 10.06 13.02 -14.15
N ILE A 58 11.38 12.97 -14.16
CA ILE A 58 12.17 11.86 -13.63
C ILE A 58 13.04 12.38 -12.50
N PHE A 59 12.84 11.84 -11.29
CA PHE A 59 13.63 12.17 -10.12
C PHE A 59 14.68 11.08 -9.91
N LYS A 60 15.93 11.46 -9.75
CA LYS A 60 17.09 10.55 -9.69
C LYS A 60 18.10 10.95 -8.63
N GLU A 61 19.09 10.10 -8.41
CA GLU A 61 20.20 10.37 -7.47
C GLU A 61 19.72 10.55 -6.02
N GLY A 62 18.68 9.80 -5.63
CA GLY A 62 18.17 9.76 -4.26
C GLY A 62 18.04 8.33 -3.76
N THR A 63 17.80 8.17 -2.46
CA THR A 63 17.36 6.89 -1.89
C THR A 63 15.85 6.95 -1.72
N ILE A 64 15.10 6.20 -2.55
CA ILE A 64 13.64 6.28 -2.59
C ILE A 64 13.04 5.08 -1.88
N TRP A 65 12.41 5.28 -0.73
CA TRP A 65 11.64 4.24 -0.05
C TRP A 65 10.20 4.23 -0.55
N THR A 66 9.74 3.10 -1.07
CA THR A 66 8.42 3.00 -1.73
C THR A 66 7.28 2.66 -0.77
N GLY A 67 7.61 2.20 0.44
CA GLY A 67 6.61 1.63 1.37
C GLY A 67 6.02 0.30 0.91
N SER A 68 6.53 -0.31 -0.17
CA SER A 68 6.05 -1.60 -0.67
C SER A 68 6.35 -2.74 0.32
N ALA A 69 5.40 -3.67 0.43
CA ALA A 69 5.59 -4.93 1.17
C ALA A 69 6.46 -5.93 0.40
N ASP A 70 6.68 -5.72 -0.89
CA ASP A 70 7.55 -6.53 -1.75
C ASP A 70 8.97 -5.96 -1.80
N GLU A 71 9.94 -6.77 -2.20
CA GLU A 71 11.30 -6.31 -2.51
C GLU A 71 11.40 -5.89 -3.99
N PRO A 72 12.23 -4.89 -4.33
CA PRO A 72 13.08 -4.09 -3.44
C PRO A 72 12.32 -3.00 -2.67
N LYS A 73 12.68 -2.77 -1.40
CA LYS A 73 12.14 -1.65 -0.59
C LYS A 73 12.56 -0.27 -1.06
N TYR A 74 13.66 -0.21 -1.79
CA TYR A 74 14.29 1.02 -2.23
C TYR A 74 14.43 1.04 -3.75
N ALA A 75 14.32 2.24 -4.32
CA ALA A 75 14.54 2.53 -5.73
C ALA A 75 15.57 3.66 -5.88
N GLU A 76 16.14 3.76 -7.08
CA GLU A 76 17.14 4.78 -7.46
C GLU A 76 16.52 5.97 -8.18
N ALA A 77 15.39 5.75 -8.86
CA ALA A 77 14.62 6.76 -9.55
C ALA A 77 13.12 6.48 -9.52
N PHE A 78 12.33 7.52 -9.78
CA PHE A 78 10.91 7.39 -10.09
C PHE A 78 10.47 8.44 -11.12
N GLY A 79 9.50 8.04 -11.94
CA GLY A 79 8.93 8.84 -13.00
C GLY A 79 7.50 9.27 -12.68
N VAL A 80 7.18 10.53 -13.01
CA VAL A 80 5.88 11.15 -12.77
C VAL A 80 5.32 11.71 -14.07
N ASP A 81 4.05 11.47 -14.35
CA ASP A 81 3.35 12.03 -15.51
C ASP A 81 3.02 13.53 -15.33
N GLU A 82 2.47 14.16 -16.36
CA GLU A 82 2.06 15.56 -16.32
C GLU A 82 0.96 15.87 -15.28
N PHE A 83 0.23 14.84 -14.83
CA PHE A 83 -0.87 14.93 -13.85
C PHE A 83 -0.41 14.65 -12.42
N GLY A 84 0.88 14.42 -12.19
CA GLY A 84 1.44 14.16 -10.87
C GLY A 84 1.29 12.72 -10.40
N ARG A 85 1.03 11.76 -11.30
CA ARG A 85 0.97 10.32 -10.96
C ARG A 85 2.31 9.67 -11.17
N ILE A 86 2.70 8.80 -10.24
CA ILE A 86 3.88 7.94 -10.41
C ILE A 86 3.54 6.87 -11.45
N VAL A 87 4.35 6.80 -12.52
CA VAL A 87 4.16 5.87 -13.65
C VAL A 87 5.28 4.84 -13.76
N SER A 88 6.43 5.10 -13.16
CA SER A 88 7.56 4.17 -13.08
C SER A 88 8.36 4.38 -11.80
N VAL A 89 8.92 3.29 -11.26
CA VAL A 89 9.77 3.28 -10.06
C VAL A 89 10.76 2.12 -10.22
N GLY A 90 12.05 2.37 -9.98
CA GLY A 90 13.05 1.32 -10.12
C GLY A 90 14.48 1.86 -10.18
N SER A 91 15.32 1.17 -10.95
CA SER A 91 16.63 1.68 -11.34
C SER A 91 16.50 2.90 -12.25
N LEU A 92 17.57 3.70 -12.35
CA LEU A 92 17.57 4.86 -13.25
C LEU A 92 17.32 4.45 -14.71
N ASP A 93 17.88 3.33 -15.16
CA ASP A 93 17.74 2.85 -16.54
C ASP A 93 16.28 2.48 -16.84
N GLU A 94 15.66 1.66 -15.98
CA GLU A 94 14.25 1.25 -16.13
C GLU A 94 13.28 2.43 -16.14
N VAL A 95 13.54 3.44 -15.32
CA VAL A 95 12.70 4.65 -15.26
C VAL A 95 12.94 5.54 -16.48
N SER A 96 14.17 5.62 -16.96
CA SER A 96 14.54 6.42 -18.15
C SER A 96 13.90 5.88 -19.42
N ASP A 97 13.68 4.56 -19.51
CA ASP A 97 12.96 3.93 -20.64
C ASP A 97 11.50 4.40 -20.76
N THR A 98 10.95 4.98 -19.69
CA THR A 98 9.58 5.52 -19.67
C THR A 98 9.52 7.02 -19.97
N ALA A 99 10.64 7.69 -20.21
CA ALA A 99 10.68 9.13 -20.43
C ALA A 99 9.85 9.57 -21.65
N SER A 100 9.09 10.66 -21.53
CA SER A 100 8.54 11.36 -22.70
C SER A 100 9.67 12.04 -23.49
N ASP A 101 9.41 12.36 -24.76
CA ASP A 101 10.38 13.07 -25.63
C ASP A 101 10.90 14.39 -25.03
N ASP A 102 10.10 15.01 -24.16
CA ASP A 102 10.36 16.28 -23.49
C ASP A 102 10.43 16.16 -21.96
N ALA A 103 10.85 14.99 -21.47
CA ALA A 103 10.98 14.70 -20.05
C ALA A 103 12.03 15.59 -19.35
N CYS A 104 11.73 15.98 -18.11
CA CYS A 104 12.64 16.74 -17.25
C CYS A 104 13.29 15.81 -16.22
N PHE A 105 14.63 15.79 -16.20
CA PHE A 105 15.40 15.03 -15.22
C PHE A 105 15.83 15.91 -14.05
N ILE A 106 15.50 15.49 -12.84
CA ILE A 106 15.67 16.24 -11.60
C ILE A 106 16.58 15.44 -10.67
N GLY A 107 17.78 15.96 -10.41
CA GLY A 107 18.71 15.37 -9.44
C GLY A 107 18.29 15.69 -8.01
N LEU A 108 18.27 14.68 -7.15
CA LEU A 108 17.90 14.80 -5.74
C LEU A 108 19.11 14.99 -4.81
N GLU A 109 20.34 15.04 -5.35
CA GLU A 109 21.57 15.34 -4.62
C GLU A 109 21.81 14.42 -3.40
N GLY A 110 21.41 13.15 -3.50
CA GLY A 110 21.54 12.15 -2.43
C GLY A 110 20.45 12.23 -1.36
N ALA A 111 19.39 13.03 -1.56
CA ALA A 111 18.28 13.13 -0.61
C ALA A 111 17.50 11.80 -0.46
N PHE A 112 16.81 11.67 0.67
CA PHE A 112 15.94 10.54 0.98
C PHE A 112 14.48 10.87 0.65
N VAL A 113 13.81 10.01 -0.10
CA VAL A 113 12.43 10.19 -0.54
C VAL A 113 11.53 9.16 0.14
N VAL A 114 10.38 9.62 0.63
CA VAL A 114 9.32 8.81 1.25
C VAL A 114 7.95 9.25 0.74
N PRO A 115 6.93 8.38 0.82
CA PRO A 115 5.55 8.81 0.64
C PRO A 115 5.22 9.95 1.63
N GLY A 116 4.40 10.89 1.17
CA GLY A 116 3.91 11.96 2.03
C GLY A 116 3.21 11.42 3.28
N PHE A 117 3.34 12.12 4.40
CA PHE A 117 2.67 11.71 5.63
C PHE A 117 1.15 11.84 5.49
N THR A 118 0.44 10.79 5.88
CA THR A 118 -1.01 10.77 5.98
C THR A 118 -1.39 10.76 7.44
N ASP A 119 -2.10 11.80 7.88
CA ASP A 119 -2.72 11.85 9.20
C ASP A 119 -4.13 11.25 9.12
N SER A 120 -4.36 10.14 9.81
CA SER A 120 -5.66 9.47 9.83
C SER A 120 -6.70 10.21 10.66
N HIS A 121 -6.28 11.07 11.58
CA HIS A 121 -7.17 11.73 12.51
C HIS A 121 -6.58 13.04 12.99
N VAL A 122 -7.01 14.13 12.36
CA VAL A 122 -6.67 15.49 12.77
C VAL A 122 -7.92 16.34 12.89
N HIS A 123 -7.95 17.20 13.90
CA HIS A 123 -8.90 18.31 13.99
C HIS A 123 -8.21 19.54 13.40
N LEU A 124 -8.37 19.76 12.08
CA LEU A 124 -7.72 20.91 11.40
C LEU A 124 -8.23 22.26 11.92
N LEU A 125 -9.51 22.29 12.31
CA LEU A 125 -10.13 23.37 13.06
C LEU A 125 -10.72 22.71 14.32
N LEU A 126 -10.36 23.25 15.49
CA LEU A 126 -10.71 22.74 16.82
C LEU A 126 -12.18 22.36 16.97
#